data_AF-Q23228-F1
#
_entry.id   AF-Q23228-F1
#
_cell.length_a   1.000
_cell.length_b   1.000
_cell.length_c   1.000
_cell.angle_alpha   90.00
_cell.angle_beta   90.00
_cell.angle_gamma   90.00
#
_symmetry.space_group_name_H-M   'P 1'
#
loop_
_entity.id
_entity.type
_entity.pdbx_description
1 polymer ?
#
loop_
_entity_poly.entity_id
_entity_poly.type
_entity_poly.pdbx_seq_one_letter_code
_entity_poly.pdbx_strand_id
1 'polypeptide(L)'
;MQIITIFQMIYGVPSFCLMCFFFILIFIDRNNLSNPFYRLVQIDIFVNITCYINTWMSIRLENFEIGMLILIFIQKNIPGFLTVSKLCIGLYFHMQNITGLSLVVYRFTSVHFINSEKHWGRYYLLVPIFGFVYSFLVISPWWIFGNFMAKVDLVDGKLHTTVNPKSLFMHSTINYLFSLFYFLLIILVGVWTTITLQSRGKKSGSIRNQHFVQKLTKVIVCNSVLMSGNLLLLVVLSVFYILFPMQSAVSKFKWIVITFTSDMVTLAMPYLLLAFDSNIRRILRIEKRKHLFLDGVRLRTVTHQAET
;
A
#
# COMPACT_ATOMS: atom_id res chain seq x y z
N MET A 1 -22.39 13.02 1.37
CA MET A 1 -21.55 11.82 1.18
C MET A 1 -21.49 11.41 -0.28
N GLN A 2 -22.61 11.31 -1.00
CA GLN A 2 -22.67 10.97 -2.44
C GLN A 2 -21.66 11.71 -3.33
N ILE A 3 -21.65 13.04 -3.30
CA ILE A 3 -20.73 13.86 -4.11
C ILE A 3 -19.27 13.48 -3.88
N ILE A 4 -18.91 13.27 -2.60
CA ILE A 4 -17.55 12.84 -2.22
C ILE A 4 -17.25 11.48 -2.83
N THR A 5 -18.14 10.50 -2.69
CA THR A 5 -17.96 9.17 -3.27
C THR A 5 -17.86 9.19 -4.80
N ILE A 6 -18.56 10.12 -5.48
CA ILE A 6 -18.43 10.32 -6.92
C ILE A 6 -17.01 10.80 -7.26
N PHE A 7 -16.46 11.79 -6.54
CA PHE A 7 -15.06 12.19 -6.72
C PHE A 7 -14.10 11.03 -6.49
N GLN A 8 -14.35 10.20 -5.47
CA GLN A 8 -13.57 8.99 -5.20
C GLN A 8 -13.61 7.99 -6.35
N MET A 9 -14.75 7.85 -7.01
CA MET A 9 -14.91 7.00 -8.19
C MET A 9 -14.12 7.53 -9.39
N ILE A 10 -14.13 8.85 -9.62
CA ILE A 10 -13.46 9.49 -10.77
C ILE A 10 -11.96 9.20 -10.78
N TYR A 11 -11.27 9.34 -9.63
CA TYR A 11 -9.85 8.98 -9.56
C TYR A 11 -9.65 7.48 -9.31
N GLY A 12 -10.56 6.84 -8.57
CA GLY A 12 -10.40 5.49 -8.06
C GLY A 12 -10.54 4.41 -9.13
N VAL A 13 -11.48 4.54 -10.07
CA VAL A 13 -11.67 3.55 -11.15
C VAL A 13 -10.47 3.52 -12.09
N PRO A 14 -9.96 4.64 -12.64
CA PRO A 14 -8.74 4.63 -13.44
C PRO A 14 -7.53 4.07 -12.68
N SER A 15 -7.37 4.44 -11.41
CA SER A 15 -6.30 3.94 -10.56
C SER A 15 -6.38 2.42 -10.34
N PHE A 16 -7.59 1.90 -10.13
CA PHE A 16 -7.83 0.47 -9.97
C PHE A 16 -7.51 -0.30 -11.24
N CYS A 17 -7.95 0.18 -12.41
CA CYS A 17 -7.57 -0.40 -13.69
C CYS A 17 -6.05 -0.41 -13.87
N LEU A 18 -5.37 0.67 -13.46
CA LEU A 18 -3.92 0.77 -13.51
C LEU A 18 -3.24 -0.23 -12.56
N MET A 19 -3.74 -0.41 -11.33
CA MET A 19 -3.25 -1.45 -10.42
C MET A 19 -3.36 -2.85 -11.04
N CYS A 20 -4.52 -3.18 -11.60
CA CYS A 20 -4.74 -4.47 -12.28
C CYS A 20 -3.77 -4.64 -13.47
N PHE A 21 -3.59 -3.60 -14.28
CA PHE A 21 -2.64 -3.60 -15.38
C PHE A 21 -1.21 -3.88 -14.90
N PHE A 22 -0.75 -3.20 -13.85
CA PHE A 22 0.59 -3.39 -13.31
C PHE A 22 0.79 -4.76 -12.65
N PHE A 23 -0.24 -5.27 -11.96
CA PHE A 23 -0.22 -6.61 -11.40
C PHE A 23 -0.01 -7.67 -12.49
N ILE A 24 -0.73 -7.55 -13.60
CA ILE A 24 -0.61 -8.43 -14.77
C ILE A 24 0.72 -8.22 -15.49
N LEU A 25 1.16 -6.97 -15.67
CA LEU A 25 2.42 -6.64 -16.36
C LEU A 25 3.63 -7.29 -15.68
N ILE A 26 3.72 -7.20 -14.34
CA ILE A 26 4.80 -7.82 -13.56
C ILE A 26 4.74 -9.36 -13.65
N PHE A 27 3.55 -9.92 -13.84
CA PHE A 27 3.38 -11.35 -14.05
C PHE A 27 3.89 -11.79 -15.44
N ILE A 28 3.49 -11.06 -16.50
CA ILE A 28 3.82 -11.38 -17.88
C ILE A 28 5.31 -11.12 -18.19
N ASP A 29 5.82 -9.93 -17.87
CA ASP A 29 7.20 -9.54 -18.20
C ASP A 29 8.20 -9.96 -17.11
N ARG A 30 8.14 -11.23 -16.72
CA ARG A 30 9.01 -11.82 -15.70
C ARG A 30 10.50 -11.75 -16.04
N ASN A 31 10.83 -11.69 -17.33
CA ASN A 31 12.22 -11.64 -17.80
C ASN A 31 12.86 -10.29 -17.50
N ASN A 32 12.17 -9.18 -17.80
CA ASN A 32 12.67 -7.84 -17.51
C ASN A 32 12.45 -7.44 -16.04
N LEU A 33 11.46 -8.03 -15.38
CA LEU A 33 11.03 -7.71 -14.01
C LEU A 33 11.30 -8.87 -13.03
N SER A 34 12.44 -9.54 -13.19
CA SER A 34 12.84 -10.69 -12.38
C SER A 34 13.30 -10.33 -10.96
N ASN A 35 13.65 -9.07 -10.71
CA ASN A 35 14.17 -8.62 -9.41
C ASN A 35 13.14 -8.86 -8.28
N PRO A 36 13.56 -9.37 -7.10
CA PRO A 36 12.66 -9.59 -5.95
C PRO A 36 11.83 -8.37 -5.54
N PHE A 37 12.33 -7.15 -5.78
CA PHE A 37 11.58 -5.92 -5.61
C PHE A 37 10.20 -5.99 -6.28
N TYR A 38 10.14 -6.39 -7.56
CA TYR A 38 8.88 -6.46 -8.30
C TYR A 38 7.92 -7.49 -7.72
N ARG A 39 8.41 -8.55 -7.08
CA ARG A 39 7.55 -9.54 -6.40
C ARG A 39 6.92 -8.97 -5.14
N LEU A 40 7.67 -8.18 -4.37
CA LEU A 40 7.12 -7.47 -3.21
C LEU A 40 6.11 -6.40 -3.65
N VAL A 41 6.42 -5.65 -4.70
CA VAL A 41 5.48 -4.67 -5.30
C VAL A 41 4.21 -5.37 -5.80
N GLN A 42 4.33 -6.55 -6.43
CA GLN A 42 3.19 -7.31 -6.90
C GLN A 42 2.27 -7.75 -5.75
N ILE A 43 2.85 -8.18 -4.62
CA ILE A 43 2.09 -8.49 -3.39
C ILE A 43 1.40 -7.23 -2.86
N ASP A 44 2.11 -6.10 -2.78
CA ASP A 44 1.55 -4.84 -2.30
C ASP A 44 0.37 -4.38 -3.15
N ILE A 45 0.52 -4.41 -4.48
CA ILE A 45 -0.57 -4.10 -5.44
C ILE A 45 -1.75 -5.05 -5.24
N PHE A 46 -1.52 -6.35 -5.02
CA PHE A 46 -2.59 -7.32 -4.79
C PHE A 46 -3.38 -7.02 -3.51
N VAL A 47 -2.69 -6.70 -2.42
CA VAL A 47 -3.31 -6.28 -1.16
C VAL A 47 -4.10 -4.98 -1.35
N ASN A 48 -3.58 -4.04 -2.15
CA ASN A 48 -4.27 -2.78 -2.43
C ASN A 48 -5.52 -2.97 -3.30
N ILE A 49 -5.47 -3.84 -4.31
CA ILE A 49 -6.64 -4.22 -5.14
C ILE A 49 -7.75 -4.80 -4.26
N THR A 50 -7.40 -5.80 -3.43
CA THR A 50 -8.36 -6.50 -2.57
C THR A 50 -8.92 -5.59 -1.46
N CYS A 51 -8.08 -4.72 -0.90
CA CYS A 51 -8.51 -3.65 0.02
C CYS A 51 -9.49 -2.70 -0.64
N TYR A 52 -9.16 -2.16 -1.82
CA TYR A 52 -10.01 -1.22 -2.53
C TYR A 52 -11.38 -1.82 -2.84
N ILE A 53 -11.44 -3.08 -3.31
CA ILE A 53 -12.70 -3.81 -3.51
C ILE A 53 -13.48 -3.93 -2.19
N ASN A 54 -12.83 -4.29 -1.09
CA ASN A 54 -13.50 -4.39 0.21
C ASN A 54 -14.09 -3.05 0.67
N THR A 55 -13.40 -1.93 0.46
CA THR A 55 -13.92 -0.60 0.85
C THR A 55 -15.20 -0.21 0.10
N TRP A 56 -15.38 -0.69 -1.14
CA TRP A 56 -16.63 -0.50 -1.86
C TRP A 56 -17.79 -1.22 -1.17
N MET A 57 -17.59 -2.48 -0.82
CA MET A 57 -18.57 -3.31 -0.11
C MET A 57 -18.87 -2.82 1.31
N SER A 58 -17.83 -2.36 2.03
CA SER A 58 -17.95 -1.99 3.43
C SER A 58 -18.49 -0.58 3.68
N ILE A 59 -18.26 0.38 2.76
CA ILE A 59 -18.50 1.80 3.01
C ILE A 59 -19.14 2.50 1.80
N ARG A 60 -18.56 2.35 0.60
CA ARG A 60 -18.90 3.27 -0.50
C ARG A 60 -20.25 3.00 -1.13
N LEU A 61 -20.62 1.73 -1.33
CA LEU A 61 -21.89 1.35 -1.94
C LEU A 61 -23.10 1.84 -1.13
N GLU A 62 -22.93 2.05 0.19
CA GLU A 62 -23.99 2.58 1.06
C GLU A 62 -24.42 4.00 0.68
N ASN A 63 -23.59 4.73 -0.09
CA ASN A 63 -23.91 6.10 -0.50
C ASN A 63 -24.83 6.17 -1.72
N PHE A 64 -25.01 5.08 -2.46
CA PHE A 64 -25.83 5.05 -3.68
C PHE A 64 -27.07 4.18 -3.49
N GLU A 65 -28.22 4.60 -4.01
CA GLU A 65 -29.45 3.81 -3.93
C GLU A 65 -29.30 2.43 -4.58
N ILE A 66 -28.70 2.36 -5.78
CA ILE A 66 -28.41 1.10 -6.45
C ILE A 66 -27.39 0.24 -5.69
N GLY A 67 -26.42 0.89 -5.03
CA GLY A 67 -25.45 0.22 -4.17
C GLY A 67 -26.12 -0.41 -2.96
N MET A 68 -27.05 0.30 -2.32
CA MET A 68 -27.86 -0.22 -1.22
C MET A 68 -28.70 -1.43 -1.61
N LEU A 69 -29.30 -1.44 -2.82
CA LEU A 69 -30.02 -2.62 -3.33
C LEU A 69 -29.10 -3.85 -3.44
N ILE A 70 -27.88 -3.67 -3.97
CA ILE A 70 -26.87 -4.73 -4.06
C ILE A 70 -26.48 -5.23 -2.66
N LEU A 71 -26.26 -4.32 -1.71
CA LEU A 71 -25.90 -4.67 -0.33
C LEU A 71 -27.03 -5.43 0.39
N ILE A 72 -28.29 -5.02 0.21
CA ILE A 72 -29.46 -5.74 0.72
C ILE A 72 -29.51 -7.15 0.12
N PHE A 73 -29.33 -7.28 -1.19
CA PHE A 73 -29.30 -8.58 -1.86
C PHE A 73 -28.20 -9.48 -1.28
N ILE A 74 -26.99 -8.95 -1.08
CA ILE A 74 -25.88 -9.72 -0.52
C ILE A 74 -26.16 -10.13 0.92
N GLN A 75 -26.61 -9.21 1.78
CA GLN A 75 -26.91 -9.51 3.18
C GLN A 75 -28.06 -10.51 3.32
N LYS A 76 -29.04 -10.49 2.41
CA LYS A 76 -30.15 -11.45 2.37
C LYS A 76 -29.68 -12.86 2.02
N ASN A 77 -28.76 -13.00 1.06
CA ASN A 77 -28.24 -14.30 0.61
C ASN A 77 -27.09 -14.83 1.48
N ILE A 78 -26.28 -13.94 2.07
CA ILE A 78 -25.12 -14.26 2.89
C ILE A 78 -25.15 -13.41 4.17
N PRO A 79 -25.97 -13.78 5.17
CA PRO A 79 -26.07 -13.04 6.41
C PRO A 79 -24.71 -12.88 7.10
N GLY A 80 -24.40 -11.67 7.55
CA GLY A 80 -23.14 -11.35 8.22
C GLY A 80 -21.96 -11.01 7.29
N PHE A 81 -22.10 -11.18 5.97
CA PHE A 81 -21.04 -10.83 5.01
C PHE A 81 -20.61 -9.36 5.14
N LEU A 82 -21.56 -8.43 5.29
CA LEU A 82 -21.23 -7.01 5.42
C LEU A 82 -20.53 -6.69 6.75
N THR A 83 -20.90 -7.38 7.83
CA THR A 83 -20.19 -7.29 9.12
C THR A 83 -18.74 -7.77 9.00
N VAL A 84 -18.52 -8.90 8.31
CA VAL A 84 -17.17 -9.40 7.99
C VAL A 84 -16.40 -8.40 7.14
N SER A 85 -17.02 -7.85 6.09
CA SER A 85 -16.39 -6.88 5.20
C SER A 85 -15.94 -5.62 5.98
N LYS A 86 -16.79 -5.09 6.86
CA LYS A 86 -16.44 -3.96 7.73
C LYS A 86 -15.29 -4.31 8.69
N LEU A 87 -15.24 -5.53 9.21
CA LEU A 87 -14.12 -6.01 10.03
C LEU A 87 -12.82 -6.12 9.21
N CYS A 88 -12.91 -6.55 7.95
CA CYS A 88 -11.77 -6.65 7.04
C CYS A 88 -11.09 -5.30 6.77
N ILE A 89 -11.73 -4.15 7.02
CA ILE A 89 -11.04 -2.85 6.96
C ILE A 89 -9.82 -2.84 7.90
N GLY A 90 -9.97 -3.34 9.12
CA GLY A 90 -8.85 -3.47 10.06
C GLY A 90 -7.80 -4.45 9.55
N LEU A 91 -8.22 -5.51 8.85
CA LEU A 91 -7.31 -6.53 8.32
C LEU A 91 -6.43 -5.94 7.24
N TYR A 92 -7.05 -5.20 6.32
CA TYR A 92 -6.32 -4.51 5.26
C TYR A 92 -5.42 -3.41 5.80
N PHE A 93 -5.82 -2.69 6.86
CA PHE A 93 -4.93 -1.74 7.52
C PHE A 93 -3.60 -2.39 7.93
N HIS A 94 -3.63 -3.56 8.58
CA HIS A 94 -2.41 -4.26 8.96
C HIS A 94 -1.65 -4.83 7.75
N MET A 95 -2.37 -5.42 6.80
CA MET A 95 -1.78 -5.99 5.58
C MET A 95 -1.02 -4.95 4.76
N GLN A 96 -1.64 -3.80 4.47
CA GLN A 96 -1.02 -2.71 3.70
C GLN A 96 0.22 -2.16 4.40
N ASN A 97 0.19 -2.04 5.73
CA ASN A 97 1.35 -1.60 6.50
C ASN A 97 2.48 -2.63 6.49
N ILE A 98 2.18 -3.93 6.53
CA ILE A 98 3.18 -4.99 6.48
C ILE A 98 3.81 -5.12 5.09
N THR A 99 3.00 -5.07 4.02
CA THR A 99 3.52 -5.11 2.64
C THR A 99 4.37 -3.88 2.35
N GLY A 100 3.92 -2.69 2.75
CA GLY A 100 4.70 -1.48 2.59
C GLY A 100 5.98 -1.45 3.44
N LEU A 101 5.93 -1.92 4.69
CA LEU A 101 7.13 -2.08 5.53
C LEU A 101 8.11 -3.07 4.92
N SER A 102 7.63 -4.15 4.28
CA SER A 102 8.49 -5.12 3.62
C SER A 102 9.34 -4.50 2.50
N LEU A 103 8.83 -3.48 1.79
CA LEU A 103 9.61 -2.72 0.80
C LEU A 103 10.73 -1.91 1.46
N VAL A 104 10.47 -1.32 2.63
CA VAL A 104 11.48 -0.59 3.40
C VAL A 104 12.55 -1.56 3.92
N VAL A 105 12.15 -2.72 4.44
CA VAL A 105 13.08 -3.76 4.91
C VAL A 105 13.88 -4.34 3.74
N TYR A 106 13.26 -4.60 2.59
CA TYR A 106 13.97 -5.04 1.38
C TYR A 106 15.04 -4.03 0.95
N ARG A 107 14.70 -2.73 1.00
CA ARG A 107 15.67 -1.67 0.72
C ARG A 107 16.81 -1.68 1.73
N PHE A 108 16.50 -1.85 3.02
CA PHE A 108 17.50 -1.96 4.07
C PHE A 108 18.44 -3.15 3.81
N THR A 109 17.89 -4.34 3.60
CA THR A 109 18.71 -5.55 3.45
C THR A 109 19.49 -5.56 2.15
N SER A 110 18.94 -5.04 1.04
CA SER A 110 19.66 -4.96 -0.24
C SER A 110 20.87 -4.02 -0.18
N VAL A 111 20.80 -3.00 0.67
CA VAL A 111 21.94 -2.11 0.92
C VAL A 111 22.99 -2.77 1.82
N HIS A 112 22.58 -3.54 2.84
CA HIS A 112 23.51 -4.08 3.84
C HIS A 112 24.11 -5.44 3.46
N PHE A 113 23.32 -6.32 2.85
CA PHE A 113 23.66 -7.73 2.59
C PHE A 113 23.72 -8.02 1.08
N ILE A 114 24.87 -8.52 0.62
CA ILE A 114 25.09 -8.89 -0.79
C ILE A 114 24.14 -10.01 -1.23
N ASN A 115 23.82 -10.94 -0.33
CA ASN A 115 22.94 -12.08 -0.60
C ASN A 115 21.43 -11.76 -0.45
N SER A 116 21.07 -10.49 -0.20
CA SER A 116 19.69 -10.08 0.02
C SER A 116 18.78 -10.48 -1.15
N GLU A 117 19.21 -10.30 -2.40
CA GLU A 117 18.37 -10.61 -3.57
C GLU A 117 17.98 -12.11 -3.63
N LYS A 118 18.91 -13.02 -3.32
CA LYS A 118 18.63 -14.46 -3.29
C LYS A 118 17.63 -14.80 -2.18
N HIS A 119 17.78 -14.17 -1.01
CA HIS A 119 16.90 -14.41 0.13
C HIS A 119 15.47 -13.95 -0.17
N TRP A 120 15.29 -12.72 -0.65
CA TRP A 120 13.97 -12.21 -1.02
C TRP A 120 13.36 -12.97 -2.20
N GLY A 121 14.16 -13.37 -3.19
CA GLY A 121 13.69 -14.19 -4.30
C GLY A 121 13.08 -15.53 -3.87
N ARG A 122 13.57 -16.11 -2.77
CA ARG A 122 13.08 -17.38 -2.22
C ARG A 122 11.92 -17.21 -1.24
N TYR A 123 11.97 -16.17 -0.39
CA TYR A 123 11.10 -16.04 0.77
C TYR A 123 10.08 -14.89 0.68
N TYR A 124 9.94 -14.20 -0.46
CA TYR A 124 8.97 -13.10 -0.60
C TYR A 124 7.52 -13.51 -0.29
N LEU A 125 7.13 -14.77 -0.55
CA LEU A 125 5.78 -15.28 -0.24
C LEU A 125 5.50 -15.37 1.27
N LEU A 126 6.53 -15.35 2.12
CA LEU A 126 6.31 -15.31 3.57
C LEU A 126 5.75 -13.97 4.04
N VAL A 127 5.96 -12.88 3.28
CA VAL A 127 5.43 -11.55 3.63
C VAL A 127 3.90 -11.52 3.71
N PRO A 128 3.14 -11.92 2.67
CA PRO A 128 1.68 -11.92 2.75
C PRO A 128 1.13 -12.98 3.70
N ILE A 129 1.81 -14.12 3.86
CA ILE A 129 1.40 -15.16 4.82
C ILE A 129 1.52 -14.64 6.25
N PHE A 130 2.70 -14.10 6.61
CA PHE A 130 2.92 -13.47 7.91
C PHE A 130 1.95 -12.30 8.11
N GLY A 131 1.80 -11.45 7.11
CA GLY A 131 0.86 -10.33 7.14
C GLY A 131 -0.55 -10.79 7.46
N PHE A 132 -1.04 -11.83 6.78
CA PHE A 132 -2.39 -12.33 6.95
C PHE A 132 -2.59 -12.93 8.33
N VAL A 133 -1.68 -13.81 8.78
CA VAL A 133 -1.74 -14.43 10.11
C VAL A 133 -1.67 -13.37 11.20
N TYR A 134 -0.73 -12.43 11.11
CA TYR A 134 -0.59 -11.33 12.06
C TYR A 134 -1.86 -10.47 12.10
N SER A 135 -2.38 -10.06 10.95
CA SER A 135 -3.56 -9.20 10.86
C SER A 135 -4.79 -9.91 11.43
N PHE A 136 -4.92 -11.21 11.15
CA PHE A 136 -5.97 -12.04 11.71
C PHE A 136 -5.84 -12.16 13.23
N LEU A 137 -4.64 -12.40 13.76
CA LEU A 137 -4.41 -12.47 15.21
C LEU A 137 -4.81 -11.17 15.93
N VAL A 138 -4.44 -10.01 15.37
CA VAL A 138 -4.81 -8.70 15.95
C VAL A 138 -6.33 -8.49 15.95
N ILE A 139 -7.03 -9.01 14.94
CA ILE A 139 -8.46 -8.78 14.76
C ILE A 139 -9.32 -9.84 15.44
N SER A 140 -8.77 -11.04 15.63
CA SER A 140 -9.46 -12.20 16.17
C SER A 140 -10.21 -11.93 17.49
N PRO A 141 -9.74 -11.09 18.44
CA PRO A 141 -10.50 -10.81 19.66
C PRO A 141 -11.86 -10.16 19.38
N TRP A 142 -11.95 -9.30 18.37
CA TRP A 142 -13.21 -8.65 17.99
C TRP A 142 -14.24 -9.64 17.48
N TRP A 143 -13.76 -10.67 16.76
CA TRP A 143 -14.58 -11.76 16.23
C TRP A 143 -15.00 -12.73 17.34
N ILE A 144 -14.03 -13.24 18.11
CA ILE A 144 -14.23 -14.27 19.13
C ILE A 144 -15.15 -13.78 20.25
N PHE A 145 -14.99 -12.54 20.70
CA PHE A 145 -15.82 -11.97 21.77
C PHE A 145 -17.10 -11.29 21.26
N GLY A 146 -17.40 -11.35 19.96
CA GLY A 146 -18.59 -10.73 19.36
C GLY A 146 -18.64 -9.20 19.50
N ASN A 147 -17.52 -8.56 19.82
CA ASN A 147 -17.42 -7.13 20.14
C ASN A 147 -17.28 -6.25 18.89
N PHE A 148 -18.02 -6.55 17.82
CA PHE A 148 -17.92 -5.82 16.56
C PHE A 148 -18.15 -4.31 16.72
N MET A 149 -17.34 -3.50 16.06
CA MET A 149 -17.54 -2.04 16.06
C MET A 149 -18.82 -1.63 15.35
N ALA A 150 -19.10 -2.29 14.22
CA ALA A 150 -20.27 -2.08 13.40
C ALA A 150 -20.85 -3.44 13.04
N LYS A 151 -22.09 -3.69 13.42
CA LYS A 151 -22.84 -4.89 13.05
C LYS A 151 -23.93 -4.50 12.06
N VAL A 152 -24.00 -5.21 10.93
CA VAL A 152 -24.99 -4.97 9.88
C VAL A 152 -26.04 -6.07 9.93
N ASP A 153 -27.26 -5.68 10.24
CA ASP A 153 -28.42 -6.54 10.30
C ASP A 153 -29.48 -6.07 9.29
N LEU A 154 -30.31 -7.00 8.81
CA LEU A 154 -31.43 -6.71 7.92
C LEU A 154 -32.72 -6.74 8.75
N VAL A 155 -33.34 -5.58 8.96
CA VAL A 155 -34.59 -5.43 9.73
C VAL A 155 -35.62 -4.81 8.80
N ASP A 156 -36.77 -5.47 8.61
CA ASP A 156 -37.87 -5.02 7.73
C ASP A 156 -37.42 -4.69 6.29
N GLY A 157 -36.48 -5.48 5.75
CA GLY A 157 -35.93 -5.27 4.41
C GLY A 157 -34.99 -4.07 4.29
N LYS A 158 -34.68 -3.38 5.39
CA LYS A 158 -33.72 -2.26 5.44
C LYS A 158 -32.44 -2.70 6.14
N LEU A 159 -31.31 -2.21 5.65
CA LEU A 159 -30.02 -2.42 6.31
C LEU A 159 -29.91 -1.49 7.52
N HIS A 160 -29.74 -2.07 8.69
CA HIS A 160 -29.47 -1.35 9.93
C HIS A 160 -28.04 -1.65 10.37
N THR A 161 -27.21 -0.60 10.42
CA THR A 161 -25.86 -0.69 11.00
C THR A 161 -25.91 -0.23 12.45
N THR A 162 -25.72 -1.14 13.40
CA THR A 162 -25.56 -0.83 14.82
C THR A 162 -24.09 -0.62 15.14
N VAL A 163 -23.75 0.51 15.76
CA VAL A 163 -22.37 0.85 16.14
C VAL A 163 -22.24 0.74 17.65
N ASN A 164 -21.33 -0.11 18.13
CA ASN A 164 -21.05 -0.23 19.56
C ASN A 164 -20.03 0.85 19.97
N PRO A 165 -20.42 1.87 20.76
CA PRO A 165 -19.53 2.98 21.10
C PRO A 165 -18.32 2.54 21.92
N LYS A 166 -18.47 1.53 22.78
CA LYS A 166 -17.35 0.98 23.58
C LYS A 166 -16.33 0.29 22.68
N SER A 167 -16.79 -0.55 21.76
CA SER A 167 -15.92 -1.19 20.77
C SER A 167 -15.25 -0.18 19.84
N LEU A 168 -15.99 0.86 19.42
CA LEU A 168 -15.46 1.94 18.59
C LEU A 168 -14.33 2.72 19.29
N PHE A 169 -14.51 3.02 20.58
CA PHE A 169 -13.48 3.67 21.40
C PHE A 169 -12.24 2.78 21.58
N MET A 170 -12.44 1.51 21.93
CA MET A 170 -11.35 0.55 22.09
C MET A 170 -10.57 0.36 20.78
N HIS A 171 -11.26 0.26 19.65
CA HIS A 171 -10.60 0.15 18.35
C HIS A 171 -9.86 1.42 17.96
N SER A 172 -10.41 2.61 18.23
CA SER A 172 -9.70 3.87 17.99
C SER A 172 -8.40 3.95 18.81
N THR A 173 -8.43 3.46 20.05
CA THR A 173 -7.26 3.38 20.94
C THR A 173 -6.22 2.37 20.42
N ILE A 174 -6.66 1.18 20.03
CA ILE A 174 -5.77 0.13 19.51
C ILE A 174 -5.15 0.54 18.17
N ASN A 175 -5.94 1.10 17.25
CA ASN A 175 -5.46 1.61 15.98
C ASN A 175 -4.46 2.75 16.16
N TYR A 176 -4.65 3.62 17.15
CA TYR A 176 -3.67 4.66 17.50
C TYR A 176 -2.31 4.03 17.84
N LEU A 177 -2.28 3.02 18.71
CA LEU A 177 -1.04 2.33 19.11
C LEU A 177 -0.36 1.66 17.92
N PHE A 178 -1.10 0.93 17.09
CA PHE A 178 -0.53 0.29 15.90
C PHE A 178 -0.08 1.30 14.85
N SER A 179 -0.83 2.40 14.65
CA SER A 179 -0.44 3.44 13.71
C SER A 179 0.86 4.11 14.12
N LEU A 180 1.01 4.41 15.43
CA LEU A 180 2.24 4.95 15.99
C LEU A 180 3.41 3.97 15.83
N PHE A 181 3.19 2.69 16.12
CA PHE A 181 4.19 1.64 15.95
C PHE A 181 4.70 1.53 14.50
N TYR A 182 3.80 1.42 13.53
CA TYR A 182 4.18 1.37 12.11
C TYR A 182 4.85 2.66 11.64
N PHE A 183 4.36 3.82 12.10
CA PHE A 183 4.94 5.12 11.77
C PHE A 183 6.40 5.19 12.20
N LEU A 184 6.69 4.83 13.45
CA LEU A 184 8.05 4.81 13.98
C LEU A 184 8.93 3.82 13.21
N LEU A 185 8.46 2.61 12.92
CA LEU A 185 9.23 1.64 12.14
C LEU A 185 9.58 2.13 10.73
N ILE A 186 8.59 2.65 9.99
CA ILE A 186 8.80 3.15 8.62
C ILE A 186 9.78 4.32 8.60
N ILE A 187 9.63 5.27 9.53
CA ILE A 187 10.52 6.43 9.60
C ILE A 187 11.92 6.01 10.04
N LEU A 188 12.07 5.24 11.13
CA LEU A 188 13.38 4.85 11.65
C LEU A 188 14.16 4.01 10.64
N VAL A 189 13.54 2.94 10.10
CA VAL A 189 14.21 2.07 9.11
C VAL A 189 14.40 2.83 7.78
N GLY A 190 13.44 3.66 7.38
CA GLY A 190 13.50 4.44 6.14
C GLY A 190 14.62 5.49 6.15
N VAL A 191 14.75 6.25 7.24
CA VAL A 191 15.81 7.27 7.43
C VAL A 191 17.16 6.58 7.53
N TRP A 192 17.28 5.54 8.38
CA TRP A 192 18.51 4.78 8.53
C TRP A 192 19.03 4.26 7.18
N THR A 193 18.15 3.63 6.41
CA THR A 193 18.51 3.08 5.09
C THR A 193 18.98 4.17 4.13
N THR A 194 18.38 5.37 4.21
CA THR A 194 18.76 6.51 3.36
C THR A 194 20.16 7.02 3.68
N ILE A 195 20.48 7.15 4.97
CA ILE A 195 21.82 7.57 5.43
C ILE A 195 22.87 6.54 5.01
N THR A 196 22.61 5.24 5.22
CA THR A 196 23.55 4.18 4.82
C THR A 196 23.74 4.11 3.31
N LEU A 197 22.68 4.31 2.53
CA LEU A 197 22.80 4.31 1.07
C LEU A 197 23.65 5.48 0.57
N GLN A 198 23.51 6.67 1.17
CA GLN A 198 24.34 7.82 0.83
C GLN A 198 25.81 7.59 1.19
N SER A 199 26.11 6.94 2.32
CA SER A 199 27.49 6.64 2.71
C SER A 199 28.14 5.59 1.83
N ARG A 200 27.41 4.54 1.42
CA ARG A 200 27.91 3.50 0.48
C ARG A 200 27.98 3.99 -0.96
N GLY A 201 27.06 4.84 -1.40
CA GLY A 201 27.07 5.42 -2.75
C GLY A 201 28.32 6.26 -3.04
N LYS A 202 28.95 6.84 -2.01
CA LYS A 202 30.24 7.53 -2.12
C LYS A 202 31.44 6.57 -2.26
N LYS A 203 31.29 5.29 -1.91
CA LYS A 203 32.38 4.28 -1.86
C LYS A 203 32.32 3.24 -2.99
N SER A 204 31.21 3.15 -3.73
CA SER A 204 31.00 2.09 -4.73
C SER A 204 31.42 2.53 -6.13
N GLY A 205 32.34 1.79 -6.76
CA GLY A 205 32.80 2.04 -8.13
C GLY A 205 31.86 1.56 -9.24
N SER A 206 30.75 0.87 -8.92
CA SER A 206 29.82 0.35 -9.94
C SER A 206 28.67 1.32 -10.19
N ILE A 207 28.86 2.19 -11.20
CA ILE A 207 27.89 3.23 -11.63
C ILE A 207 26.52 2.61 -11.98
N ARG A 208 26.50 1.44 -12.64
CA ARG A 208 25.27 0.81 -13.12
C ARG A 208 24.37 0.32 -11.98
N ASN A 209 24.95 -0.38 -10.99
CA ASN A 209 24.20 -0.88 -9.84
C ASN A 209 23.74 0.28 -8.95
N GLN A 210 24.58 1.31 -8.80
CA GLN A 210 24.22 2.51 -8.05
C GLN A 210 23.01 3.23 -8.65
N HIS A 211 22.98 3.43 -9.97
CA HIS A 211 21.86 4.10 -10.63
C HIS A 211 20.55 3.30 -10.54
N PHE A 212 20.63 1.97 -10.63
CA PHE A 212 19.47 1.09 -10.41
C PHE A 212 18.93 1.20 -8.98
N VAL A 213 19.80 1.09 -7.97
CA VAL A 213 19.41 1.18 -6.54
C VAL A 213 18.85 2.56 -6.21
N GLN A 214 19.40 3.65 -6.78
CA GLN A 214 18.89 5.00 -6.59
C GLN A 214 17.46 5.17 -7.12
N LYS A 215 17.12 4.53 -8.24
CA LYS A 215 15.78 4.60 -8.83
C LYS A 215 14.75 3.84 -8.00
N LEU A 216 15.05 2.59 -7.63
CA LEU A 216 14.20 1.81 -6.72
C LEU A 216 14.01 2.52 -5.39
N THR A 217 15.06 3.18 -4.90
CA THR A 217 15.02 4.00 -3.69
C THR A 217 13.98 5.11 -3.79
N LYS A 218 13.82 5.78 -4.95
CA LYS A 218 12.81 6.84 -5.10
C LYS A 218 11.39 6.30 -4.96
N VAL A 219 11.09 5.16 -5.57
CA VAL A 219 9.77 4.49 -5.43
C VAL A 219 9.50 4.19 -3.97
N ILE A 220 10.44 3.51 -3.29
CA ILE A 220 10.26 3.07 -1.90
C ILE A 220 10.19 4.25 -0.94
N VAL A 221 11.02 5.29 -1.12
CA VAL A 221 10.99 6.51 -0.29
C VAL A 221 9.67 7.24 -0.44
N CYS A 222 9.18 7.43 -1.68
CA CYS A 222 7.90 8.11 -1.90
C CYS A 222 6.74 7.31 -1.29
N ASN A 223 6.74 5.99 -1.46
CA ASN A 223 5.76 5.12 -0.80
C ASN A 223 5.83 5.23 0.73
N SER A 224 7.03 5.25 1.30
CA SER A 224 7.23 5.40 2.75
C SER A 224 6.72 6.75 3.28
N VAL A 225 6.89 7.83 2.51
CA VAL A 225 6.36 9.16 2.86
C VAL A 225 4.83 9.16 2.83
N LEU A 226 4.21 8.56 1.81
CA LEU A 226 2.75 8.46 1.73
C LEU A 226 2.18 7.63 2.90
N MET A 227 2.77 6.47 3.18
CA MET A 227 2.36 5.62 4.29
C MET A 227 2.54 6.29 5.65
N SER A 228 3.72 6.87 5.91
CA SER A 228 3.99 7.57 7.19
C SER A 228 3.08 8.79 7.37
N GLY A 229 2.80 9.55 6.31
CA GLY A 229 1.83 10.64 6.34
C GLY A 229 0.42 10.17 6.68
N ASN A 230 -0.05 9.08 6.07
CA ASN A 230 -1.35 8.48 6.39
C ASN A 230 -1.42 7.95 7.83
N LEU A 231 -0.35 7.29 8.32
CA LEU A 231 -0.27 6.80 9.69
C LEU A 231 -0.25 7.94 10.72
N LEU A 232 0.49 9.02 10.44
CA LEU A 232 0.51 10.21 11.28
C LEU A 232 -0.88 10.86 11.35
N LEU A 233 -1.58 10.95 10.22
CA LEU A 233 -2.94 11.46 10.18
C LEU A 233 -3.90 10.58 11.01
N LEU A 234 -3.78 9.25 10.90
CA LEU A 234 -4.57 8.33 11.73
C LEU A 234 -4.28 8.48 13.22
N VAL A 235 -3.03 8.74 13.60
CA VAL A 235 -2.64 9.07 14.97
C VAL A 235 -3.36 10.36 15.41
N VAL A 236 -3.26 11.44 14.64
CA VAL A 236 -3.90 12.73 14.96
C VAL A 236 -5.42 12.59 15.08
N LEU A 237 -6.07 11.90 14.14
CA LEU A 237 -7.53 11.70 14.15
C LEU A 237 -8.01 10.80 15.29
N SER A 238 -7.19 9.84 15.73
CA SER A 238 -7.49 9.00 16.89
C SER A 238 -7.32 9.77 18.20
N VAL A 239 -6.26 10.57 18.35
CA VAL A 239 -6.07 11.46 19.51
C VAL A 239 -7.21 12.47 19.59
N PHE A 240 -7.58 13.09 18.46
CA PHE A 240 -8.69 14.04 18.41
C PHE A 240 -10.02 13.40 18.84
N TYR A 241 -10.28 12.16 18.41
CA TYR A 241 -11.47 11.41 18.82
C TYR A 241 -11.48 11.06 20.31
N ILE A 242 -10.32 10.76 20.89
CA ILE A 242 -10.18 10.45 22.32
C ILE A 242 -10.39 11.71 23.18
N LEU A 243 -9.88 12.87 22.73
CA LEU A 243 -10.01 14.14 23.45
C LEU A 243 -11.40 14.78 23.32
N PHE A 244 -12.04 14.64 22.16
CA PHE A 244 -13.35 15.21 21.86
C PHE A 244 -14.35 14.13 21.43
N PRO A 245 -14.69 13.18 22.30
CA PRO A 245 -15.73 12.20 22.00
C PRO A 245 -17.06 12.94 21.80
N MET A 246 -17.93 12.42 20.92
CA MET A 246 -19.33 12.86 20.69
C MET A 246 -19.62 14.01 19.72
N GLN A 247 -18.65 14.64 19.06
CA GLN A 247 -19.00 15.62 18.00
C GLN A 247 -19.41 14.91 16.70
N SER A 248 -20.70 14.89 16.39
CA SER A 248 -21.26 14.20 15.21
C SER A 248 -20.68 14.70 13.87
N ALA A 249 -20.40 16.01 13.77
CA ALA A 249 -19.74 16.62 12.61
C ALA A 249 -18.30 16.13 12.44
N VAL A 250 -17.56 16.00 13.55
CA VAL A 250 -16.18 15.48 13.58
C VAL A 250 -16.14 14.05 13.07
N SER A 251 -17.10 13.21 13.46
CA SER A 251 -17.16 11.82 13.02
C SER A 251 -17.33 11.71 11.51
N LYS A 252 -18.24 12.50 10.91
CA LYS A 252 -18.42 12.51 9.44
C LYS A 252 -17.17 13.00 8.72
N PHE A 253 -16.57 14.08 9.19
CA PHE A 253 -15.34 14.62 8.62
C PHE A 253 -14.18 13.63 8.72
N LYS A 254 -14.01 12.99 9.88
CA LYS A 254 -13.01 11.93 10.12
C LYS A 254 -13.14 10.80 9.11
N TRP A 255 -14.35 10.28 8.89
CA TRP A 255 -14.58 9.23 7.90
C TRP A 255 -14.20 9.64 6.48
N ILE A 256 -14.60 10.85 6.07
CA ILE A 256 -14.25 11.42 4.76
C ILE A 256 -12.72 11.47 4.61
N VAL A 257 -12.03 12.10 5.56
CA VAL A 257 -10.57 12.27 5.54
C VAL A 257 -9.86 10.92 5.47
N ILE A 258 -10.26 9.94 6.32
CA ILE A 258 -9.66 8.60 6.34
C ILE A 258 -9.85 7.90 5.00
N THR A 259 -11.03 7.96 4.39
CA THR A 259 -11.27 7.28 3.09
C THR A 259 -10.42 7.90 1.98
N PHE A 260 -10.28 9.23 1.94
CA PHE A 260 -9.43 9.90 0.96
C PHE A 260 -7.94 9.57 1.14
N THR A 261 -7.42 9.64 2.37
CA THR A 261 -5.99 9.38 2.58
C THR A 261 -5.65 7.90 2.45
N SER A 262 -6.57 7.01 2.83
CA SER A 262 -6.45 5.57 2.55
C SER A 262 -6.38 5.31 1.04
N ASP A 263 -7.19 5.99 0.24
CA ASP A 263 -7.11 5.89 -1.22
C ASP A 263 -5.77 6.38 -1.76
N MET A 264 -5.23 7.49 -1.25
CA MET A 264 -3.93 7.98 -1.68
C MET A 264 -2.82 6.94 -1.48
N VAL A 265 -2.83 6.19 -0.37
CA VAL A 265 -1.85 5.11 -0.14
C VAL A 265 -2.16 3.90 -1.03
N THR A 266 -3.41 3.44 -1.03
CA THR A 266 -3.84 2.22 -1.74
C THR A 266 -3.61 2.33 -3.24
N LEU A 267 -3.88 3.50 -3.82
CA LEU A 267 -3.89 3.71 -5.27
C LEU A 267 -2.56 4.25 -5.81
N ALA A 268 -1.62 4.69 -4.97
CA ALA A 268 -0.41 5.39 -5.42
C ALA A 268 0.59 4.50 -6.16
N MET A 269 0.69 3.21 -5.80
CA MET A 269 1.83 2.38 -6.22
C MET A 269 2.07 2.34 -7.74
N PRO A 270 1.05 2.17 -8.60
CA PRO A 270 1.23 2.24 -10.05
C PRO A 270 1.77 3.60 -10.55
N TYR A 271 1.31 4.70 -9.94
CA TYR A 271 1.79 6.04 -10.28
C TYR A 271 3.25 6.24 -9.87
N LEU A 272 3.66 5.70 -8.72
CA LEU A 272 5.06 5.72 -8.28
C LEU A 272 5.97 4.95 -9.25
N LEU A 273 5.51 3.80 -9.74
CA LEU A 273 6.23 3.01 -10.74
C LEU A 273 6.34 3.76 -12.07
N LEU A 274 5.25 4.35 -12.56
CA LEU A 274 5.27 5.16 -13.79
C LEU A 274 6.19 6.38 -13.68
N ALA A 275 6.24 7.03 -12.51
CA ALA A 275 7.06 8.22 -12.30
C ALA A 275 8.56 7.89 -12.19
N PHE A 276 8.92 6.88 -11.41
CA PHE A 276 10.31 6.67 -10.96
C PHE A 276 10.98 5.38 -11.47
N ASP A 277 10.22 4.36 -11.89
CA ASP A 277 10.78 3.09 -12.34
C ASP A 277 11.12 3.11 -13.84
N SER A 278 12.41 3.11 -14.16
CA SER A 278 12.85 3.15 -15.56
C SER A 278 12.66 1.85 -16.33
N ASN A 279 12.60 0.69 -15.66
CA ASN A 279 12.38 -0.58 -16.36
C ASN A 279 10.94 -0.62 -16.87
N ILE A 280 9.99 -0.27 -16.01
CA ILE A 280 8.58 -0.13 -16.36
C ILE A 280 8.40 0.92 -17.46
N ARG A 281 8.98 2.11 -17.29
CA ARG A 281 8.89 3.17 -18.32
C ARG A 281 9.50 2.76 -19.66
N ARG A 282 10.53 1.90 -19.66
CA ARG A 282 11.14 1.35 -20.87
C ARG A 282 10.24 0.30 -21.54
N ILE A 283 9.64 -0.60 -20.76
CA ILE A 283 8.68 -1.59 -21.24
C ILE A 283 7.48 -0.88 -21.90
N LEU A 284 6.99 0.18 -21.25
CA LEU A 284 5.89 1.01 -21.75
C LEU A 284 6.32 2.02 -22.83
N ARG A 285 7.58 2.01 -23.27
CA ARG A 285 8.15 2.93 -24.28
C ARG A 285 8.01 4.43 -23.97
N ILE A 286 7.81 4.79 -22.70
CA ILE A 286 7.73 6.18 -22.22
C ILE A 286 9.13 6.82 -22.22
N GLU A 287 10.17 6.05 -21.88
CA GLU A 287 11.55 6.50 -21.91
C GLU A 287 12.24 6.00 -23.19
N LYS A 288 12.57 6.91 -24.13
CA LYS A 288 13.38 6.59 -25.30
C LYS A 288 14.77 6.13 -24.82
N ARG A 289 15.25 5.00 -25.35
CA ARG A 289 16.58 4.44 -25.07
C ARG A 289 17.62 5.53 -25.36
N LYS A 290 18.21 6.15 -24.33
CA LYS A 290 19.45 6.92 -24.50
C LYS A 290 20.50 5.90 -24.92
N HIS A 291 20.72 5.74 -26.22
CA HIS A 291 21.86 5.01 -26.75
C HIS A 291 23.11 5.64 -26.12
N LEU A 292 23.88 4.83 -25.39
CA LEU A 292 25.26 5.14 -25.07
C LEU A 292 25.98 5.35 -26.40
N PHE A 293 26.05 6.59 -26.85
CA PHE A 293 27.03 7.08 -27.81
C PHE A 293 28.45 7.12 -27.21
N LEU A 294 28.64 6.62 -25.99
CA LEU A 294 29.93 6.58 -25.30
C LEU A 294 30.71 5.26 -25.50
N ASP A 295 30.07 4.19 -25.98
CA ASP A 295 30.79 2.95 -26.29
C ASP A 295 31.42 2.97 -27.70
N GLY A 296 30.96 3.84 -28.60
CA GLY A 296 31.56 4.05 -29.93
C GLY A 296 32.76 5.00 -29.96
N VAL A 297 32.88 5.90 -28.97
CA VAL A 297 33.97 6.88 -28.89
C VAL A 297 35.18 6.30 -28.15
N ARG A 298 34.98 5.44 -27.14
CA ARG A 298 36.09 4.78 -26.43
C ARG A 298 36.82 3.74 -27.26
N LEU A 299 36.13 3.04 -28.17
CA LEU A 299 36.74 2.05 -29.05
C LEU A 299 37.64 2.69 -30.14
N ARG A 300 37.37 3.93 -30.57
CA ARG A 300 38.23 4.62 -31.56
C ARG A 300 39.51 5.21 -30.97
N THR A 301 39.52 5.57 -29.68
CA THR A 301 40.74 6.07 -29.01
C THR A 301 41.72 4.97 -28.62
N VAL A 302 41.26 3.73 -28.42
CA VAL A 302 42.14 2.61 -28.04
C VAL A 302 42.78 1.95 -29.27
N THR A 303 42.14 2.00 -30.45
CA THR A 303 42.74 1.49 -31.68
C THR A 303 43.77 2.45 -32.29
N HIS A 304 43.62 3.77 -32.11
CA HIS A 304 44.59 4.75 -32.63
C HIS A 304 45.88 4.91 -31.81
N GLN A 305 45.95 4.34 -30.60
CA GLN A 305 47.17 4.33 -29.76
C GLN A 305 47.94 3.01 -29.79
N ALA A 306 47.49 2.03 -30.60
CA ALA A 306 48.14 0.73 -30.75
C ALA A 306 48.78 0.53 -32.14
N GLU A 307 48.79 1.57 -32.99
CA GLU A 307 49.30 1.53 -34.38
C GLU A 307 50.43 2.57 -34.65
N THR A 308 51.14 3.02 -33.61
CA THR A 308 52.36 3.85 -33.71
C THR A 308 53.39 3.37 -32.71
#